data_AF-A0A951Z0N7-F1
#
_entry.id   AF-A0A951Z0N7-F1
#
_cell.length_a   1.000
_cell.length_b   1.000
_cell.length_c   1.000
_cell.angle_alpha   90.00
_cell.angle_beta   90.00
_cell.angle_gamma   90.00
#
_symmetry.space_group_name_H-M   'P 1'
#
loop_
_entity.id
_entity.type
_entity.pdbx_description
1 polymer ?
#
loop_
_entity_poly.entity_id
_entity_poly.type
_entity_poly.pdbx_seq_one_letter_code
_entity_poly.pdbx_strand_id
1 'polypeptide(L)'
;MAAQGTVLVGCGAGFSGDRLDAPLPVVRSLVRSRRPAAIMFETLGERTLALAQLARLDDPRRGYEPLLERMLEPILATCLEHRVAILGNFGAANPPAAAGAIRALAQRLGCRAPRIAVVGGDDLVAGGLLAHLEDEDGAPCASHGVLSANAYLGAQPLVDALAAGADVVVTGRVADPALALAPFAHYHGWSLAQREHVAAATLAGHLLECGAQVSGGYYADPGFKDVPDPHSIGFPIVEMRADGSFVLGKADDTGGLVDRHTVAEQILYEIHDPSQYLTPDVVLDVTQVELAELGRNRVAVSGATGHARPERLKVTLGHDAGWIGEAGISYAGPNAVERGRLAIDVVRRRLGSDVRMRADLIGVASVFNDDSGRFLDARASQDARDVRDVRVRIAVAGESRDAAARAGEEVLALYTCGPAGGGGVRSSVRRRIATSSAYIARACVAPSMEIVE
;
A
#
# COMPACT_ATOMS: atom_id res chain seq x y z
N MET A 1 -26.74 25.31 14.51
CA MET A 1 -26.10 24.52 15.59
C MET A 1 -25.99 23.09 15.10
N ALA A 2 -24.87 22.74 14.47
CA ALA A 2 -24.65 21.39 13.94
C ALA A 2 -24.52 20.42 15.11
N ALA A 3 -25.24 19.29 15.06
CA ALA A 3 -25.34 18.36 16.15
C ALA A 3 -23.99 17.75 16.51
N GLN A 4 -23.77 17.57 17.82
CA GLN A 4 -22.68 16.86 18.50
C GLN A 4 -22.66 15.35 18.14
N GLY A 5 -22.55 15.04 16.84
CA GLY A 5 -22.64 13.68 16.32
C GLY A 5 -21.28 12.96 16.29
N THR A 6 -21.33 11.63 16.21
CA THR A 6 -20.16 10.80 15.89
C THR A 6 -20.12 10.54 14.39
N VAL A 7 -18.94 10.68 13.78
CA VAL A 7 -18.66 10.37 12.37
C VAL A 7 -17.91 9.05 12.31
N LEU A 8 -18.21 8.22 11.31
CA LEU A 8 -17.54 6.95 11.10
C LEU A 8 -16.69 6.95 9.83
N VAL A 9 -15.46 6.45 9.92
CA VAL A 9 -14.64 6.17 8.75
C VAL A 9 -14.18 4.73 8.82
N GLY A 10 -14.45 3.95 7.78
CA GLY A 10 -14.01 2.57 7.65
C GLY A 10 -12.92 2.40 6.59
N CYS A 11 -12.13 1.33 6.73
CA CYS A 11 -11.14 0.95 5.74
C CYS A 11 -11.72 -0.07 4.74
N GLY A 12 -11.63 0.20 3.44
CA GLY A 12 -12.03 -0.71 2.36
C GLY A 12 -10.87 -1.50 1.77
N ALA A 13 -9.65 -0.96 1.80
CA ALA A 13 -8.42 -1.61 1.36
C ALA A 13 -7.22 -0.96 2.04
N GLY A 14 -6.18 -1.76 2.32
CA GLY A 14 -4.91 -1.28 2.88
C GLY A 14 -3.72 -1.31 1.91
N PHE A 15 -3.90 -1.85 0.70
CA PHE A 15 -2.90 -1.85 -0.38
C PHE A 15 -3.54 -2.26 -1.72
N SER A 16 -2.80 -2.07 -2.83
CA SER A 16 -3.22 -2.57 -4.16
C SER A 16 -3.19 -4.09 -4.23
N GLY A 17 -4.31 -4.71 -4.58
CA GLY A 17 -4.44 -6.17 -4.60
C GLY A 17 -4.95 -6.78 -3.29
N ASP A 18 -5.42 -5.97 -2.34
CA ASP A 18 -6.00 -6.44 -1.09
C ASP A 18 -7.33 -7.21 -1.29
N ARG A 19 -7.86 -7.76 -0.21
CA ARG A 19 -9.08 -8.56 -0.14
C ARG A 19 -10.29 -7.83 -0.69
N LEU A 20 -10.88 -8.39 -1.73
CA LEU A 20 -12.06 -7.84 -2.40
C LEU A 20 -13.38 -8.07 -1.64
N ASP A 21 -13.38 -8.95 -0.65
CA ASP A 21 -14.54 -9.22 0.20
C ASP A 21 -14.59 -8.33 1.46
N ALA A 22 -13.52 -7.57 1.73
CA ALA A 22 -13.39 -6.71 2.91
C ALA A 22 -14.31 -5.47 2.94
N PRO A 23 -14.53 -4.73 1.82
CA PRO A 23 -15.33 -3.50 1.86
C PRO A 23 -16.80 -3.71 2.27
N LEU A 24 -17.38 -4.86 1.91
CA LEU A 24 -18.82 -5.09 2.08
C LEU A 24 -19.26 -5.15 3.57
N PRO A 25 -18.61 -5.92 4.46
CA PRO A 25 -18.88 -5.87 5.90
C PRO A 25 -18.70 -4.47 6.52
N VAL A 26 -17.71 -3.71 6.05
CA VAL A 26 -17.45 -2.35 6.52
C VAL A 26 -18.63 -1.44 6.17
N VAL A 27 -19.04 -1.41 4.90
CA VAL A 27 -20.18 -0.61 4.45
C VAL A 27 -21.48 -1.00 5.17
N ARG A 28 -21.72 -2.30 5.40
CA ARG A 28 -22.87 -2.75 6.20
C ARG A 28 -22.86 -2.16 7.61
N SER A 29 -21.70 -2.15 8.27
CA SER A 29 -21.54 -1.60 9.62
C SER A 29 -21.74 -0.07 9.62
N LEU A 30 -21.18 0.63 8.64
CA LEU A 30 -21.36 2.08 8.45
C LEU A 30 -22.85 2.43 8.25
N VAL A 31 -23.55 1.72 7.37
CA VAL A 31 -24.98 1.95 7.11
C VAL A 31 -25.85 1.65 8.35
N ARG A 32 -25.57 0.55 9.07
CA ARG A 32 -26.30 0.21 10.31
C ARG A 32 -26.19 1.31 11.37
N SER A 33 -25.07 2.03 11.42
CA SER A 33 -24.85 3.10 12.39
C SER A 33 -25.82 4.29 12.23
N ARG A 34 -26.37 4.51 11.02
CA ARG A 34 -27.22 5.66 10.66
C ARG A 34 -26.60 7.01 11.01
N ARG A 35 -25.26 7.09 10.96
CA ARG A 35 -24.47 8.29 11.21
C ARG A 35 -23.74 8.73 9.93
N PRO A 36 -23.25 9.98 9.86
CA PRO A 36 -22.37 10.39 8.78
C PRO A 36 -21.16 9.46 8.68
N ALA A 37 -20.89 8.97 7.47
CA ALA A 37 -19.89 7.93 7.28
C ALA A 37 -19.16 8.05 5.95
N ALA A 38 -17.90 7.61 5.95
CA ALA A 38 -17.10 7.43 4.74
C ALA A 38 -16.34 6.10 4.78
N ILE A 39 -15.90 5.64 3.62
CA ILE A 39 -15.00 4.51 3.47
C ILE A 39 -13.76 4.95 2.67
N MET A 40 -12.58 4.68 3.22
CA MET A 40 -11.31 4.95 2.55
C MET A 40 -10.75 3.71 1.89
N PHE A 41 -10.10 3.90 0.74
CA PHE A 41 -9.35 2.88 0.03
C PHE A 41 -7.91 3.35 -0.11
N GLU A 42 -7.03 2.84 0.76
CA GLU A 42 -5.58 2.97 0.60
C GLU A 42 -5.14 1.84 -0.33
N THR A 43 -4.63 2.22 -1.49
CA THR A 43 -4.24 1.29 -2.55
C THR A 43 -2.90 1.68 -3.17
N LEU A 44 -2.13 2.57 -2.53
CA LEU A 44 -0.97 3.18 -3.16
C LEU A 44 0.23 3.22 -2.22
N GLY A 45 1.10 2.23 -2.29
CA GLY A 45 2.47 2.32 -1.76
C GLY A 45 3.48 2.88 -2.78
N GLU A 46 4.73 3.11 -2.38
CA GLU A 46 5.81 3.57 -3.27
C GLU A 46 5.98 2.65 -4.48
N ARG A 47 5.98 1.33 -4.23
CA ARG A 47 6.10 0.31 -5.29
C ARG A 47 4.89 0.30 -6.23
N THR A 48 3.69 0.48 -5.71
CA THR A 48 2.46 0.40 -6.52
C THR A 48 2.39 1.54 -7.52
N LEU A 49 2.75 2.76 -7.08
CA LEU A 49 2.77 3.92 -7.96
C LEU A 49 3.72 3.73 -9.15
N ALA A 50 4.91 3.16 -8.91
CA ALA A 50 5.83 2.80 -9.98
C ALA A 50 5.22 1.80 -10.98
N LEU A 51 4.53 0.76 -10.50
CA LEU A 51 3.84 -0.21 -11.36
C LEU A 51 2.68 0.43 -12.15
N ALA A 52 1.95 1.34 -11.52
CA ALA A 52 0.87 2.09 -12.15
C ALA A 52 1.41 3.01 -13.27
N GLN A 53 2.55 3.65 -13.06
CA GLN A 53 3.24 4.45 -14.08
C GLN A 53 3.69 3.58 -15.26
N LEU A 54 4.28 2.41 -15.02
CA LEU A 54 4.58 1.46 -16.11
C LEU A 54 3.34 1.07 -16.90
N ALA A 55 2.24 0.75 -16.21
CA ALA A 55 1.00 0.38 -16.88
C ALA A 55 0.44 1.52 -17.74
N ARG A 56 0.56 2.78 -17.27
CA ARG A 56 0.14 3.98 -18.02
C ARG A 56 1.04 4.26 -19.22
N LEU A 57 2.34 4.03 -19.09
CA LEU A 57 3.30 4.14 -20.20
C LEU A 57 2.99 3.11 -21.30
N ASP A 58 2.59 1.90 -20.92
CA ASP A 58 2.23 0.84 -21.86
C ASP A 58 0.84 1.06 -22.51
N ASP A 59 -0.17 1.54 -21.74
CA ASP A 59 -1.50 1.92 -22.23
C ASP A 59 -2.00 3.18 -21.49
N PRO A 60 -2.20 4.32 -22.18
CA PRO A 60 -2.66 5.57 -21.57
C PRO A 60 -4.00 5.51 -20.84
N ARG A 61 -4.80 4.46 -21.04
CA ARG A 61 -6.08 4.23 -20.34
C ARG A 61 -5.91 3.48 -19.02
N ARG A 62 -4.72 2.97 -18.73
CA ARG A 62 -4.37 2.26 -17.48
C ARG A 62 -3.62 3.18 -16.53
N GLY A 63 -3.14 2.62 -15.41
CA GLY A 63 -2.40 3.34 -14.39
C GLY A 63 -3.22 3.75 -13.17
N TYR A 64 -4.48 3.31 -13.08
CA TYR A 64 -5.25 3.28 -11.84
C TYR A 64 -5.25 1.86 -11.25
N GLU A 65 -5.81 1.68 -10.05
CA GLU A 65 -5.94 0.39 -9.35
C GLU A 65 -6.58 -0.68 -10.26
N PRO A 66 -5.84 -1.75 -10.63
CA PRO A 66 -6.33 -2.77 -11.56
C PRO A 66 -7.61 -3.49 -11.09
N LEU A 67 -7.86 -3.55 -9.78
CA LEU A 67 -9.03 -4.19 -9.19
C LEU A 67 -10.14 -3.20 -8.80
N LEU A 68 -10.05 -1.93 -9.21
CA LEU A 68 -10.97 -0.85 -8.83
C LEU A 68 -12.44 -1.26 -8.96
N GLU A 69 -12.83 -1.78 -10.13
CA GLU A 69 -14.21 -2.19 -10.36
C GLU A 69 -14.64 -3.31 -9.41
N ARG A 70 -13.78 -4.30 -9.17
CA ARG A 70 -14.08 -5.43 -8.28
C ARG A 70 -14.17 -5.01 -6.81
N MET A 71 -13.40 -3.99 -6.40
CA MET A 71 -13.47 -3.43 -5.05
C MET A 71 -14.78 -2.67 -4.83
N LEU A 72 -15.23 -1.88 -5.83
CA LEU A 72 -16.38 -1.00 -5.68
C LEU A 72 -17.71 -1.63 -6.07
N GLU A 73 -17.74 -2.59 -7.00
CA GLU A 73 -18.94 -3.30 -7.45
C GLU A 73 -19.86 -3.78 -6.30
N PRO A 74 -19.36 -4.43 -5.23
CA PRO A 74 -20.22 -4.92 -4.15
C PRO A 74 -20.80 -3.82 -3.25
N ILE A 75 -20.29 -2.58 -3.31
CA ILE A 75 -20.64 -1.52 -2.35
C ILE A 75 -21.18 -0.24 -2.98
N LEU A 76 -20.90 0.02 -4.26
CA LEU A 76 -21.14 1.33 -4.88
C LEU A 76 -22.61 1.75 -4.78
N ALA A 77 -23.55 0.87 -5.15
CA ALA A 77 -24.98 1.18 -5.09
C ALA A 77 -25.43 1.51 -3.66
N THR A 78 -25.03 0.70 -2.68
CA THR A 78 -25.36 0.89 -1.26
C THR A 78 -24.75 2.18 -0.71
N CYS A 79 -23.51 2.51 -1.04
CA CYS A 79 -22.88 3.77 -0.64
C CYS A 79 -23.62 4.97 -1.21
N LEU A 80 -24.03 4.92 -2.48
CA LEU A 80 -24.78 6.02 -3.12
C LEU A 80 -26.18 6.20 -2.55
N GLU A 81 -26.87 5.11 -2.20
CA GLU A 81 -28.20 5.12 -1.58
C GLU A 81 -28.14 5.71 -0.16
N HIS A 82 -27.16 5.27 0.64
CA HIS A 82 -27.04 5.68 2.05
C HIS A 82 -26.12 6.88 2.28
N ARG A 83 -25.59 7.49 1.21
CA ARG A 83 -24.67 8.64 1.25
C ARG A 83 -23.41 8.37 2.09
N VAL A 84 -22.84 7.18 1.94
CA VAL A 84 -21.50 6.86 2.46
C VAL A 84 -20.49 7.33 1.42
N ALA A 85 -19.68 8.34 1.75
CA ALA A 85 -18.67 8.85 0.82
C ALA A 85 -17.57 7.82 0.60
N ILE A 86 -17.11 7.67 -0.65
CA ILE A 86 -15.98 6.81 -1.00
C ILE A 86 -14.78 7.70 -1.31
N LEU A 87 -13.65 7.47 -0.65
CA LEU A 87 -12.40 8.18 -0.93
C LEU A 87 -11.31 7.16 -1.22
N GLY A 88 -10.47 7.39 -2.22
CA GLY A 88 -9.31 6.53 -2.41
C GLY A 88 -8.26 7.07 -3.35
N ASN A 89 -7.03 6.69 -3.05
CA ASN A 89 -5.86 6.93 -3.91
C ASN A 89 -5.72 5.87 -5.02
N PHE A 90 -6.79 5.12 -5.28
CA PHE A 90 -6.90 4.14 -6.36
C PHE A 90 -6.81 4.77 -7.76
N GLY A 91 -6.83 6.11 -7.87
CA GLY A 91 -6.47 6.80 -9.10
C GLY A 91 -5.00 6.58 -9.48
N ALA A 92 -4.13 6.37 -8.50
CA ALA A 92 -2.71 6.07 -8.68
C ALA A 92 -2.03 7.04 -9.69
N ALA A 93 -1.53 6.51 -10.81
CA ALA A 93 -0.92 7.32 -11.87
C ALA A 93 -1.93 7.89 -12.88
N ASN A 94 -3.21 7.52 -12.82
CA ASN A 94 -4.24 7.97 -13.76
C ASN A 94 -5.62 8.21 -13.09
N PRO A 95 -5.76 9.21 -12.20
CA PRO A 95 -7.02 9.54 -11.57
C PRO A 95 -8.21 9.79 -12.54
N PRO A 96 -8.04 10.47 -13.69
CA PRO A 96 -9.14 10.63 -14.66
C PRO A 96 -9.67 9.31 -15.22
N ALA A 97 -8.79 8.33 -15.51
CA ALA A 97 -9.22 7.03 -16.00
C ALA A 97 -9.98 6.22 -14.94
N ALA A 98 -9.57 6.32 -13.66
CA ALA A 98 -10.31 5.73 -12.54
C ALA A 98 -11.72 6.31 -12.41
N ALA A 99 -11.87 7.63 -12.51
CA ALA A 99 -13.19 8.28 -12.50
C ALA A 99 -14.08 7.77 -13.65
N GLY A 100 -13.50 7.62 -14.85
CA GLY A 100 -14.18 7.02 -16.01
C GLY A 100 -14.67 5.59 -15.74
N ALA A 101 -13.83 4.75 -15.12
CA ALA A 101 -14.17 3.37 -14.78
C ALA A 101 -15.30 3.30 -13.73
N ILE A 102 -15.27 4.16 -12.71
CA ILE A 102 -16.33 4.25 -11.69
C ILE A 102 -17.68 4.65 -12.31
N ARG A 103 -17.68 5.62 -13.23
CA ARG A 103 -18.91 6.03 -13.93
C ARG A 103 -19.46 4.91 -14.81
N ALA A 104 -18.60 4.18 -15.51
CA ALA A 104 -19.00 3.02 -16.31
C ALA A 104 -19.57 1.89 -15.42
N LEU A 105 -18.96 1.66 -14.25
CA LEU A 105 -19.47 0.71 -13.25
C LEU A 105 -20.86 1.12 -12.74
N ALA A 106 -21.06 2.40 -12.41
CA ALA A 106 -22.37 2.89 -11.96
C ALA A 106 -23.47 2.67 -13.01
N GLN A 107 -23.16 2.95 -14.28
CA GLN A 107 -24.07 2.69 -15.40
C GLN A 107 -24.40 1.20 -15.53
N ARG A 108 -23.38 0.33 -15.42
CA ARG A 108 -23.53 -1.13 -15.49
C ARG A 108 -24.38 -1.69 -14.35
N LEU A 109 -24.30 -1.10 -13.16
CA LEU A 109 -25.10 -1.46 -11.99
C LEU A 109 -26.51 -0.85 -11.98
N GLY A 110 -26.79 0.09 -12.90
CA GLY A 110 -28.09 0.77 -12.95
C GLY A 110 -28.36 1.68 -11.74
N CYS A 111 -27.32 2.12 -11.03
CA CYS A 111 -27.48 3.09 -9.93
C CYS A 111 -27.42 4.53 -10.46
N ARG A 112 -27.78 5.50 -9.60
CA ARG A 112 -27.68 6.92 -9.96
C ARG A 112 -26.23 7.27 -10.34
N ALA A 113 -26.06 8.21 -11.28
CA ALA A 113 -24.73 8.72 -11.60
C ALA A 113 -24.07 9.30 -10.33
N PRO A 114 -22.88 8.81 -9.93
CA PRO A 114 -22.15 9.36 -8.81
C PRO A 114 -21.53 10.71 -9.21
N ARG A 115 -21.49 11.66 -8.29
CA ARG A 115 -20.69 12.87 -8.45
C ARG A 115 -19.25 12.55 -8.07
N ILE A 116 -18.34 12.57 -9.04
CA ILE A 116 -16.96 12.13 -8.83
C ILE A 116 -16.04 13.35 -8.79
N ALA A 117 -15.23 13.49 -7.74
CA ALA A 117 -14.14 14.46 -7.71
C ALA A 117 -12.82 13.80 -8.07
N VAL A 118 -12.02 14.45 -8.91
CA VAL A 118 -10.65 14.04 -9.22
C VAL A 118 -9.69 15.05 -8.62
N VAL A 119 -8.79 14.57 -7.77
CA VAL A 119 -7.74 15.35 -7.13
C VAL A 119 -6.43 15.12 -7.88
N GLY A 120 -5.74 16.22 -8.22
CA GLY A 120 -4.45 16.21 -8.91
C GLY A 120 -3.46 17.19 -8.32
N GLY A 121 -2.34 17.38 -9.03
CA GLY A 121 -1.22 18.23 -8.60
C GLY A 121 -0.10 17.50 -7.88
N ASP A 122 -0.21 16.18 -7.71
CA ASP A 122 0.84 15.34 -7.13
C ASP A 122 1.95 15.02 -8.14
N ASP A 123 1.63 14.83 -9.42
CA ASP A 123 2.58 14.50 -10.50
C ASP A 123 3.47 15.70 -10.88
N LEU A 124 4.69 15.71 -10.34
CA LEU A 124 5.69 16.76 -10.54
C LEU A 124 6.38 16.69 -11.90
N VAL A 125 6.31 15.54 -12.59
CA VAL A 125 6.81 15.41 -13.97
C VAL A 125 5.85 16.17 -14.89
N ALA A 126 4.55 15.87 -14.80
CA ALA A 126 3.52 16.57 -15.56
C ALA A 126 3.45 18.07 -15.21
N GLY A 127 3.72 18.42 -13.95
CA GLY A 127 3.79 19.81 -13.49
C GLY A 127 5.07 20.58 -13.87
N GLY A 128 6.10 19.91 -14.39
CA GLY A 128 7.37 20.55 -14.74
C GLY A 128 8.17 21.05 -13.53
N LEU A 129 8.03 20.38 -12.37
CA LEU A 129 8.57 20.84 -11.08
C LEU A 129 9.84 20.09 -10.63
N LEU A 130 10.41 19.22 -11.47
CA LEU A 130 11.58 18.41 -11.13
C LEU A 130 12.83 19.22 -10.73
N ALA A 131 12.97 20.45 -11.23
CA ALA A 131 14.08 21.34 -10.89
C ALA A 131 14.02 21.88 -9.45
N HIS A 132 12.89 21.74 -8.77
CA HIS A 132 12.67 22.19 -7.39
C HIS A 132 12.82 21.07 -6.36
N LEU A 133 13.28 19.88 -6.78
CA LEU A 133 13.48 18.76 -5.90
C LEU A 133 14.74 18.94 -5.05
N GLU A 134 14.60 18.60 -3.77
CA GLU A 134 15.64 18.63 -2.76
C GLU A 134 15.85 17.22 -2.18
N ASP A 135 17.06 16.91 -1.71
CA ASP A 135 17.31 15.74 -0.88
C ASP A 135 16.92 16.01 0.60
N GLU A 136 17.22 15.06 1.49
CA GLU A 136 16.92 15.16 2.93
C GLU A 136 17.58 16.40 3.56
N ASP A 137 18.80 16.73 3.14
CA ASP A 137 19.61 17.84 3.62
C ASP A 137 19.23 19.20 3.00
N GLY A 138 18.30 19.22 2.04
CA GLY A 138 17.87 20.43 1.35
C GLY A 138 18.74 20.84 0.17
N ALA A 139 19.65 19.97 -0.30
CA ALA A 139 20.44 20.22 -1.49
C ALA A 139 19.66 19.79 -2.76
N PRO A 140 19.92 20.41 -3.93
CA PRO A 140 19.25 20.05 -5.17
C PRO A 140 19.41 18.55 -5.52
N CYS A 141 18.28 17.88 -5.75
CA CYS A 141 18.26 16.46 -6.10
C CYS A 141 18.46 16.26 -7.61
N ALA A 142 19.22 15.23 -8.00
CA ALA A 142 19.39 14.88 -9.40
C ALA A 142 18.08 14.35 -10.02
N SER A 143 17.61 14.97 -11.09
CA SER A 143 16.34 14.64 -11.76
C SER A 143 16.49 13.93 -13.11
N HIS A 144 17.71 13.57 -13.50
CA HIS A 144 17.96 12.88 -14.77
C HIS A 144 17.45 11.43 -14.71
N GLY A 145 16.67 11.01 -15.71
CA GLY A 145 16.16 9.64 -15.82
C GLY A 145 14.98 9.30 -14.90
N VAL A 146 14.38 10.31 -14.27
CA VAL A 146 13.16 10.15 -13.47
C VAL A 146 11.97 9.84 -14.39
N LEU A 147 11.36 8.67 -14.19
CA LEU A 147 10.15 8.24 -14.89
C LEU A 147 8.87 8.80 -14.24
N SER A 148 8.89 8.99 -12.92
CA SER A 148 7.76 9.52 -12.16
C SER A 148 8.24 10.26 -10.92
N ALA A 149 7.55 11.32 -10.54
CA ALA A 149 7.79 12.06 -9.31
C ALA A 149 6.45 12.51 -8.75
N ASN A 150 6.07 12.02 -7.57
CA ASN A 150 4.76 12.31 -6.99
C ASN A 150 4.90 12.83 -5.56
N ALA A 151 4.38 14.03 -5.31
CA ALA A 151 4.33 14.65 -3.98
C ALA A 151 3.20 14.06 -3.14
N TYR A 152 3.44 13.84 -1.85
CA TYR A 152 2.42 13.42 -0.88
C TYR A 152 1.54 14.62 -0.55
N LEU A 153 0.37 14.70 -1.18
CA LEU A 153 -0.61 15.74 -0.92
C LEU A 153 -1.32 15.52 0.43
N GLY A 154 -1.81 16.60 1.03
CA GLY A 154 -2.61 16.56 2.26
C GLY A 154 -4.12 16.47 2.01
N ALA A 155 -4.89 16.59 3.09
CA ALA A 155 -6.34 16.37 3.09
C ALA A 155 -7.18 17.52 2.49
N GLN A 156 -6.64 18.74 2.38
CA GLN A 156 -7.43 19.90 1.93
C GLN A 156 -8.21 19.68 0.61
N PRO A 157 -7.60 19.23 -0.52
CA PRO A 157 -8.37 19.01 -1.75
C PRO A 157 -9.46 17.93 -1.61
N LEU A 158 -9.32 16.98 -0.68
CA LEU A 158 -10.33 15.96 -0.40
C LEU A 158 -11.48 16.53 0.43
N VAL A 159 -11.18 17.42 1.40
CA VAL A 159 -12.20 18.19 2.14
C VAL A 159 -13.01 19.05 1.16
N ASP A 160 -12.33 19.73 0.23
CA ASP A 160 -12.97 20.57 -0.78
C ASP A 160 -13.86 19.75 -1.72
N ALA A 161 -13.42 18.55 -2.11
CA ALA A 161 -14.22 17.60 -2.90
C ALA A 161 -15.51 17.18 -2.17
N LEU A 162 -15.41 16.81 -0.89
CA LEU A 162 -16.57 16.45 -0.08
C LEU A 162 -17.50 17.66 0.14
N ALA A 163 -16.94 18.85 0.36
CA ALA A 163 -17.70 20.10 0.48
C ALA A 163 -18.44 20.45 -0.82
N ALA A 164 -17.85 20.13 -1.97
CA ALA A 164 -18.50 20.24 -3.26
C ALA A 164 -19.61 19.18 -3.47
N GLY A 165 -19.77 18.20 -2.57
CA GLY A 165 -20.81 17.18 -2.63
C GLY A 165 -20.44 15.94 -3.46
N ALA A 166 -19.14 15.63 -3.57
CA ALA A 166 -18.67 14.41 -4.22
C ALA A 166 -19.15 13.17 -3.46
N ASP A 167 -19.69 12.19 -4.19
CA ASP A 167 -19.97 10.84 -3.69
C ASP A 167 -18.70 9.99 -3.65
N VAL A 168 -17.82 10.22 -4.63
CA VAL A 168 -16.56 9.50 -4.79
C VAL A 168 -15.43 10.50 -5.01
N VAL A 169 -14.38 10.42 -4.20
CA VAL A 169 -13.15 11.22 -4.34
C VAL A 169 -12.02 10.30 -4.82
N VAL A 170 -11.52 10.59 -6.01
CA VAL A 170 -10.46 9.86 -6.69
C VAL A 170 -9.20 10.69 -6.65
N THR A 171 -8.12 10.15 -6.09
CA THR A 171 -6.83 10.86 -6.03
C THR A 171 -5.70 10.00 -6.57
N GLY A 172 -4.61 10.66 -6.96
CA GLY A 172 -3.29 10.06 -7.13
C GLY A 172 -2.60 9.92 -5.78
N ARG A 173 -1.37 10.44 -5.66
CA ARG A 173 -0.62 10.39 -4.41
C ARG A 173 -1.11 11.43 -3.40
N VAL A 174 -1.72 10.95 -2.32
CA VAL A 174 -1.92 11.66 -1.05
C VAL A 174 -1.19 10.92 0.06
N ALA A 175 -1.00 11.57 1.21
CA ALA A 175 -0.65 10.83 2.42
C ALA A 175 -1.81 9.95 2.86
N ASP A 176 -1.48 8.76 3.34
CA ASP A 176 -2.45 7.70 3.62
C ASP A 176 -3.48 8.14 4.69
N PRO A 177 -3.07 8.81 5.80
CA PRO A 177 -4.03 9.34 6.77
C PRO A 177 -4.96 10.44 6.22
N ALA A 178 -4.58 11.12 5.13
CA ALA A 178 -5.39 12.20 4.54
C ALA A 178 -6.76 11.69 4.06
N LEU A 179 -6.84 10.42 3.65
CA LEU A 179 -8.07 9.76 3.22
C LEU A 179 -9.11 9.64 4.35
N ALA A 180 -8.66 9.53 5.61
CA ALA A 180 -9.54 9.52 6.78
C ALA A 180 -9.71 10.91 7.41
N LEU A 181 -8.65 11.72 7.42
CA LEU A 181 -8.69 13.09 7.94
C LEU A 181 -9.75 13.93 7.20
N ALA A 182 -9.82 13.82 5.87
CA ALA A 182 -10.73 14.61 5.06
C ALA A 182 -12.22 14.43 5.45
N PRO A 183 -12.79 13.20 5.53
CA PRO A 183 -14.17 13.03 5.96
C PRO A 183 -14.41 13.48 7.40
N PHE A 184 -13.49 13.26 8.34
CA PHE A 184 -13.65 13.77 9.71
C PHE A 184 -13.72 15.30 9.73
N ALA A 185 -12.81 15.97 9.04
CA ALA A 185 -12.79 17.43 8.97
C ALA A 185 -14.04 17.97 8.28
N HIS A 186 -14.47 17.36 7.17
CA HIS A 186 -15.67 17.77 6.44
C HIS A 186 -16.94 17.64 7.30
N TYR A 187 -17.20 16.48 7.88
CA TYR A 187 -18.46 16.23 8.60
C TYR A 187 -18.54 16.98 9.93
N HIS A 188 -17.42 17.21 10.62
CA HIS A 188 -17.39 18.03 11.85
C HIS A 188 -17.21 19.53 11.58
N GLY A 189 -16.98 19.93 10.33
CA GLY A 189 -16.74 21.33 9.96
C GLY A 189 -15.44 21.89 10.53
N TRP A 190 -14.43 21.04 10.72
CA TRP A 190 -13.14 21.46 11.23
C TRP A 190 -12.33 22.21 10.18
N SER A 191 -11.57 23.19 10.64
CA SER A 191 -10.49 23.78 9.85
C SER A 191 -9.23 22.94 10.00
N LEU A 192 -8.52 22.67 8.92
CA LEU A 192 -7.20 22.01 8.96
C LEU A 192 -6.11 22.85 9.66
N ALA A 193 -6.43 24.07 10.11
CA ALA A 193 -5.57 24.84 11.02
C ALA A 193 -5.70 24.41 12.50
N GLN A 194 -6.75 23.66 12.86
CA GLN A 194 -7.01 23.17 14.23
C GLN A 194 -6.16 21.93 14.51
N ARG A 195 -4.91 22.15 14.93
CA ARG A 195 -3.87 21.11 15.02
C ARG A 195 -4.27 19.90 15.86
N GLU A 196 -4.93 20.09 17.00
CA GLU A 196 -5.36 18.98 17.85
C GLU A 196 -6.35 18.04 17.14
N HIS A 197 -7.34 18.61 16.43
CA HIS A 197 -8.29 17.81 15.66
C HIS A 197 -7.60 17.12 14.47
N VAL A 198 -6.69 17.82 13.80
CA VAL A 198 -5.91 17.25 12.69
C VAL A 198 -5.02 16.12 13.17
N ALA A 199 -4.37 16.25 14.33
CA ALA A 199 -3.55 15.22 14.94
C ALA A 199 -4.37 13.98 15.29
N ALA A 200 -5.50 14.14 15.98
CA ALA A 200 -6.39 13.04 16.32
C ALA A 200 -6.91 12.30 15.08
N ALA A 201 -7.33 13.04 14.05
CA ALA A 201 -7.80 12.44 12.81
C ALA A 201 -6.69 11.85 11.94
N THR A 202 -5.46 12.38 12.02
CA THR A 202 -4.28 11.78 11.39
C THR A 202 -3.92 10.46 12.06
N LEU A 203 -3.94 10.38 13.40
CA LEU A 203 -3.75 9.12 14.12
C LEU A 203 -4.85 8.10 13.77
N ALA A 204 -6.11 8.53 13.71
CA ALA A 204 -7.19 7.67 13.27
C ALA A 204 -6.99 7.16 11.84
N GLY A 205 -6.49 8.01 10.93
CA GLY A 205 -6.13 7.61 9.58
C GLY A 205 -4.98 6.58 9.55
N HIS A 206 -3.94 6.80 10.35
CA HIS A 206 -2.82 5.87 10.50
C HIS A 206 -3.24 4.51 11.09
N LEU A 207 -4.29 4.48 11.91
CA LEU A 207 -4.89 3.23 12.38
C LEU A 207 -5.77 2.54 11.32
N LEU A 208 -6.30 3.29 10.36
CA LEU A 208 -7.17 2.77 9.29
C LEU A 208 -6.38 2.33 8.05
N GLU A 209 -5.21 2.89 7.80
CA GLU A 209 -4.31 2.45 6.73
C GLU A 209 -3.74 1.04 7.00
N CYS A 210 -3.11 0.42 6.00
CA CYS A 210 -2.66 -0.98 6.05
C CYS A 210 -3.77 -2.03 6.30
N GLY A 211 -5.04 -1.63 6.22
CA GLY A 211 -6.18 -2.54 6.15
C GLY A 211 -6.42 -3.29 7.46
N ALA A 212 -6.37 -4.62 7.38
CA ALA A 212 -6.67 -5.50 8.52
C ALA A 212 -5.60 -5.52 9.62
N GLN A 213 -4.49 -4.79 9.48
CA GLN A 213 -3.35 -4.91 10.41
C GLN A 213 -3.74 -4.67 11.87
N VAL A 214 -4.41 -3.55 12.12
CA VAL A 214 -4.90 -3.18 13.46
C VAL A 214 -6.01 -4.08 14.01
N SER A 215 -6.59 -4.94 13.15
CA SER A 215 -7.67 -5.87 13.50
C SER A 215 -7.25 -7.34 13.48
N GLY A 216 -5.94 -7.61 13.51
CA GLY A 216 -5.36 -8.95 13.64
C GLY A 216 -4.70 -9.50 12.37
N GLY A 217 -4.81 -8.80 11.24
CA GLY A 217 -4.00 -9.07 10.05
C GLY A 217 -2.53 -8.72 10.31
N TYR A 218 -1.58 -9.43 9.71
CA TYR A 218 -0.13 -9.19 9.92
C TYR A 218 0.34 -9.20 11.40
N TYR A 219 -0.54 -9.55 12.34
CA TYR A 219 -0.34 -9.64 13.79
C TYR A 219 -0.31 -11.09 14.26
N ALA A 220 -1.12 -11.95 13.64
CA ALA A 220 -1.30 -13.34 14.05
C ALA A 220 0.03 -14.13 14.05
N ASP A 221 0.34 -14.75 15.19
CA ASP A 221 1.49 -15.64 15.39
C ASP A 221 1.00 -16.88 16.17
N PRO A 222 0.74 -18.02 15.50
CA PRO A 222 0.09 -19.17 16.12
C PRO A 222 0.77 -19.65 17.40
N GLY A 223 0.01 -19.66 18.50
CA GLY A 223 0.49 -20.04 19.84
C GLY A 223 1.07 -18.89 20.67
N PHE A 224 1.19 -17.68 20.11
CA PHE A 224 1.67 -16.48 20.81
C PHE A 224 0.69 -15.31 20.70
N LYS A 225 0.17 -15.07 19.51
CA LYS A 225 -0.79 -14.02 19.16
C LYS A 225 -1.94 -14.65 18.36
N ASP A 226 -2.80 -15.37 19.05
CA ASP A 226 -3.89 -16.11 18.40
C ASP A 226 -5.02 -15.16 17.98
N VAL A 227 -5.34 -15.17 16.69
CA VAL A 227 -6.39 -14.34 16.10
C VAL A 227 -7.58 -15.22 15.72
N PRO A 228 -8.81 -14.90 16.16
CA PRO A 228 -9.99 -15.69 15.83
C PRO A 228 -10.36 -15.51 14.36
N ASP A 229 -10.74 -16.61 13.70
CA ASP A 229 -11.23 -16.64 12.32
C ASP A 229 -10.39 -15.80 11.33
N PRO A 230 -9.06 -16.04 11.21
CA PRO A 230 -8.15 -15.20 10.43
C PRO A 230 -8.47 -15.21 8.92
N HIS A 231 -9.24 -16.20 8.45
CA HIS A 231 -9.75 -16.26 7.08
C HIS A 231 -10.79 -15.17 6.78
N SER A 232 -11.39 -14.54 7.80
CA SER A 232 -12.48 -13.56 7.66
C SER A 232 -12.28 -12.29 8.49
N ILE A 233 -11.03 -11.84 8.66
CA ILE A 233 -10.70 -10.66 9.47
C ILE A 233 -11.48 -9.43 8.99
N GLY A 234 -12.20 -8.78 9.91
CA GLY A 234 -12.91 -7.54 9.65
C GLY A 234 -11.99 -6.35 9.58
N PHE A 235 -12.20 -5.48 8.61
CA PHE A 235 -11.40 -4.26 8.45
C PHE A 235 -11.83 -3.20 9.48
N PRO A 236 -10.90 -2.31 9.88
CA PRO A 236 -11.12 -1.37 10.95
C PRO A 236 -12.14 -0.29 10.61
N ILE A 237 -12.81 0.21 11.66
CA ILE A 237 -13.73 1.35 11.61
C ILE A 237 -13.43 2.24 12.80
N VAL A 238 -13.26 3.54 12.56
CA VAL A 238 -13.11 4.55 13.61
C VAL A 238 -14.43 5.29 13.79
N GLU A 239 -14.89 5.38 15.04
CA GLU A 239 -15.98 6.24 15.51
C GLU A 239 -15.38 7.50 16.17
N MET A 240 -15.44 8.66 15.52
CA MET A 240 -14.84 9.90 16.03
C MET A 240 -15.90 10.95 16.40
N ARG A 241 -15.75 11.55 17.58
CA ARG A 241 -16.58 12.67 18.05
C ARG A 241 -16.02 14.02 17.57
N ALA A 242 -16.84 15.05 17.69
CA ALA A 242 -16.49 16.42 17.29
C ALA A 242 -15.35 17.07 18.09
N ASP A 243 -14.96 16.47 19.22
CA ASP A 243 -13.80 16.88 20.03
C ASP A 243 -12.49 16.16 19.66
N GLY A 244 -12.52 15.28 18.66
CA GLY A 244 -11.39 14.46 18.23
C GLY A 244 -11.20 13.16 19.01
N SER A 245 -11.93 12.93 20.11
CA SER A 245 -11.91 11.64 20.79
C SER A 245 -12.51 10.55 19.91
N PHE A 246 -11.88 9.37 19.87
CA PHE A 246 -12.36 8.30 19.01
C PHE A 246 -12.24 6.90 19.61
N VAL A 247 -13.05 6.00 19.07
CA VAL A 247 -13.00 4.56 19.36
C VAL A 247 -12.69 3.83 18.07
N LEU A 248 -11.64 3.01 18.10
CA LEU A 248 -11.35 2.05 17.06
C LEU A 248 -12.12 0.76 17.31
N GLY A 249 -12.76 0.25 16.26
CA GLY A 249 -13.30 -1.09 16.20
C GLY A 249 -13.07 -1.70 14.82
N LYS A 250 -13.88 -2.69 14.47
CA LYS A 250 -13.85 -3.37 13.17
C LYS A 250 -15.26 -3.67 12.69
N ALA A 251 -15.40 -4.01 11.42
CA ALA A 251 -16.67 -4.42 10.84
C ALA A 251 -17.37 -5.51 11.67
N ASP A 252 -18.69 -5.39 11.80
CA ASP A 252 -19.55 -6.37 12.48
C ASP A 252 -19.50 -7.73 11.77
N ASP A 253 -19.82 -8.79 12.51
CA ASP A 253 -20.04 -10.14 11.95
C ASP A 253 -18.81 -10.72 11.20
N THR A 254 -17.60 -10.38 11.63
CA THR A 254 -16.31 -10.81 11.04
C THR A 254 -15.35 -11.39 12.09
N GLY A 255 -14.32 -12.09 11.62
CA GLY A 255 -13.17 -12.53 12.42
C GLY A 255 -12.21 -11.38 12.77
N GLY A 256 -11.03 -11.74 13.29
CA GLY A 256 -10.06 -10.77 13.79
C GLY A 256 -10.36 -10.28 15.20
N LEU A 257 -9.47 -9.45 15.73
CA LEU A 257 -9.62 -8.83 17.04
C LEU A 257 -9.09 -7.40 17.03
N VAL A 258 -9.70 -6.52 17.83
CA VAL A 258 -9.15 -5.18 18.11
C VAL A 258 -8.99 -5.05 19.62
N ASP A 259 -7.75 -4.96 20.07
CA ASP A 259 -7.38 -4.83 21.47
C ASP A 259 -6.23 -3.84 21.63
N ARG A 260 -5.80 -3.58 22.87
CA ARG A 260 -4.71 -2.63 23.11
C ARG A 260 -3.40 -3.00 22.39
N HIS A 261 -3.15 -4.29 22.12
CA HIS A 261 -1.93 -4.76 21.50
C HIS A 261 -1.92 -4.51 20.00
N THR A 262 -3.01 -4.86 19.30
CA THR A 262 -3.12 -4.60 17.87
C THR A 262 -3.10 -3.11 17.57
N VAL A 263 -3.74 -2.30 18.43
CA VAL A 263 -3.70 -0.83 18.31
C VAL A 263 -2.28 -0.30 18.56
N ALA A 264 -1.59 -0.73 19.63
CA ALA A 264 -0.25 -0.26 19.93
C ALA A 264 0.78 -0.63 18.83
N GLU A 265 0.68 -1.84 18.26
CA GLU A 265 1.56 -2.25 17.16
C GLU A 265 1.32 -1.42 15.90
N GLN A 266 0.06 -1.09 15.59
CA GLN A 266 -0.24 -0.21 14.46
C GLN A 266 0.24 1.22 14.70
N ILE A 267 0.09 1.78 15.91
CA ILE A 267 0.57 3.14 16.22
C ILE A 267 2.08 3.29 15.95
N LEU A 268 2.85 2.23 16.17
CA LEU A 268 4.31 2.27 16.01
C LEU A 268 4.76 1.81 14.62
N TYR A 269 3.85 1.36 13.78
CA TYR A 269 4.16 0.79 12.47
C TYR A 269 4.64 1.89 11.52
N GLU A 270 5.78 1.67 10.86
CA GLU A 270 6.38 2.61 9.90
C GLU A 270 6.65 4.03 10.44
N ILE A 271 6.67 4.20 11.78
CA ILE A 271 7.07 5.44 12.43
C ILE A 271 8.53 5.36 12.87
N HIS A 272 9.35 6.29 12.36
CA HIS A 272 10.76 6.40 12.75
C HIS A 272 10.93 7.08 14.12
N ASP A 273 10.26 8.22 14.32
CA ASP A 273 10.25 9.00 15.56
C ASP A 273 8.80 9.22 16.02
N PRO A 274 8.36 8.55 17.10
CA PRO A 274 7.01 8.70 17.66
C PRO A 274 6.65 10.12 18.10
N SER A 275 7.63 10.99 18.33
CA SER A 275 7.38 12.40 18.66
C SER A 275 7.27 13.30 17.43
N GLN A 276 7.65 12.82 16.25
CA GLN A 276 7.76 13.62 15.02
C GLN A 276 7.35 12.83 13.76
N TYR A 277 6.16 12.23 13.75
CA TYR A 277 5.66 11.57 12.55
C TYR A 277 5.22 12.60 11.51
N LEU A 278 6.02 12.76 10.46
CA LEU A 278 5.84 13.79 9.43
C LEU A 278 4.73 13.41 8.45
N THR A 279 3.61 14.16 8.48
CA THR A 279 2.57 14.08 7.45
C THR A 279 2.35 15.45 6.79
N PRO A 280 1.75 15.52 5.59
CA PRO A 280 1.48 16.79 4.91
C PRO A 280 0.56 17.74 5.69
N ASP A 281 -0.28 17.24 6.59
CA ASP A 281 -1.27 18.07 7.29
C ASP A 281 -0.83 18.46 8.70
N VAL A 282 0.00 17.64 9.35
CA VAL A 282 0.51 17.85 10.72
C VAL A 282 1.79 17.04 10.94
N VAL A 283 2.67 17.50 11.84
CA VAL A 283 3.68 16.62 12.41
C VAL A 283 3.08 16.01 13.67
N LEU A 284 2.73 14.73 13.60
CA LEU A 284 2.00 14.00 14.64
C LEU A 284 2.94 13.56 15.75
N ASP A 285 2.55 13.79 17.00
CA ASP A 285 3.19 13.29 18.21
C ASP A 285 2.24 12.28 18.88
N VAL A 286 2.71 11.03 19.00
CA VAL A 286 1.97 9.92 19.62
C VAL A 286 2.52 9.52 20.99
N THR A 287 3.47 10.27 21.56
CA THR A 287 4.15 9.92 22.81
C THR A 287 3.25 9.96 24.05
N GLN A 288 2.14 10.70 23.98
CA GLN A 288 1.14 10.80 25.05
C GLN A 288 -0.16 10.04 24.72
N VAL A 289 -0.14 9.15 23.72
CA VAL A 289 -1.33 8.38 23.35
C VAL A 289 -1.67 7.36 24.43
N GLU A 290 -2.92 7.39 24.86
CA GLU A 290 -3.50 6.45 25.82
C GLU A 290 -4.52 5.53 25.13
N LEU A 291 -4.51 4.26 25.54
CA LEU A 291 -5.37 3.20 25.01
C LEU A 291 -6.24 2.62 26.14
N ALA A 292 -7.55 2.63 25.95
CA ALA A 292 -8.50 2.05 26.90
C ALA A 292 -9.46 1.08 26.22
N GLU A 293 -9.47 -0.18 26.66
CA GLU A 293 -10.40 -1.20 26.15
C GLU A 293 -11.81 -0.95 26.69
N LEU A 294 -12.77 -0.75 25.78
CA LEU A 294 -14.18 -0.49 26.11
C LEU A 294 -15.05 -1.75 26.01
N GLY A 295 -14.43 -2.90 25.77
CA GLY A 295 -15.08 -4.17 25.53
C GLY A 295 -14.51 -4.85 24.28
N ARG A 296 -15.15 -5.96 23.88
CA ARG A 296 -14.68 -6.78 22.76
C ARG A 296 -14.58 -5.95 21.47
N ASN A 297 -13.39 -5.92 20.87
CA ASN A 297 -13.10 -5.24 19.61
C ASN A 297 -13.35 -3.73 19.64
N ARG A 298 -13.18 -3.07 20.79
CA ARG A 298 -13.38 -1.63 20.94
C ARG A 298 -12.30 -1.02 21.84
N VAL A 299 -11.48 -0.16 21.27
CA VAL A 299 -10.41 0.54 21.99
C VAL A 299 -10.59 2.04 21.82
N ALA A 300 -10.77 2.76 22.92
CA ALA A 300 -10.69 4.21 22.93
C ALA A 300 -9.23 4.65 22.81
N VAL A 301 -8.99 5.65 21.97
CA VAL A 301 -7.67 6.22 21.71
C VAL A 301 -7.76 7.74 21.93
N SER A 302 -6.82 8.28 22.69
CA SER A 302 -6.74 9.71 23.01
C SER A 302 -5.29 10.13 23.22
N GLY A 303 -5.04 11.44 23.31
CA GLY A 303 -3.70 11.97 23.67
C GLY A 303 -2.75 12.21 22.50
N ALA A 304 -3.20 12.04 21.26
CA ALA A 304 -2.45 12.47 20.09
C ALA A 304 -2.38 14.01 20.03
N THR A 305 -1.20 14.57 19.82
CA THR A 305 -1.01 16.01 19.64
C THR A 305 -0.28 16.31 18.33
N GLY A 306 -0.24 17.58 17.91
CA GLY A 306 0.28 17.96 16.61
C GLY A 306 1.13 19.23 16.63
N HIS A 307 2.31 19.16 16.01
CA HIS A 307 3.13 20.33 15.74
C HIS A 307 2.74 21.00 14.41
N ALA A 308 3.45 22.07 14.05
CA ALA A 308 3.23 22.75 12.77
C ALA A 308 3.47 21.77 11.62
N ARG A 309 2.59 21.80 10.61
CA ARG A 309 2.76 21.02 9.38
C ARG A 309 4.11 21.32 8.71
N PRO A 310 4.75 20.35 8.04
CA PRO A 310 6.03 20.57 7.38
C PRO A 310 5.98 21.62 6.27
N GLU A 311 7.06 22.39 6.12
CA GLU A 311 7.24 23.35 5.01
C GLU A 311 7.56 22.66 3.68
N ARG A 312 8.10 21.44 3.74
CA ARG A 312 8.42 20.59 2.59
C ARG A 312 7.48 19.37 2.54
N LEU A 313 7.17 18.90 1.34
CA LEU A 313 6.41 17.67 1.11
C LEU A 313 7.37 16.55 0.70
N LYS A 314 7.11 15.32 1.18
CA LYS A 314 7.79 14.11 0.67
C LYS A 314 7.41 13.91 -0.80
N VAL A 315 8.37 13.45 -1.60
CA VAL A 315 8.21 13.08 -3.00
C VAL A 315 8.76 11.68 -3.20
N THR A 316 7.99 10.80 -3.83
CA THR A 316 8.51 9.51 -4.34
C THR A 316 8.98 9.69 -5.77
N LEU A 317 10.24 9.37 -6.02
CA LEU A 317 10.83 9.31 -7.35
C LEU A 317 10.88 7.86 -7.84
N GLY A 318 10.51 7.64 -9.09
CA GLY A 318 10.67 6.37 -9.79
C GLY A 318 11.69 6.50 -10.92
N HIS A 319 12.65 5.58 -10.98
CA HIS A 319 13.75 5.54 -11.96
C HIS A 319 13.73 4.22 -12.72
N ASP A 320 14.13 4.23 -14.00
CA ASP A 320 14.34 2.98 -14.72
C ASP A 320 15.48 2.19 -14.08
N ALA A 321 15.22 0.93 -13.72
CA ALA A 321 16.20 0.03 -13.13
C ALA A 321 16.44 -1.22 -14.00
N GLY A 322 16.15 -1.13 -15.30
CA GLY A 322 16.34 -2.22 -16.26
C GLY A 322 15.34 -3.36 -16.05
N TRP A 323 15.83 -4.59 -16.10
CA TRP A 323 15.01 -5.80 -16.11
C TRP A 323 15.49 -6.81 -15.07
N ILE A 324 14.54 -7.61 -14.57
CA ILE A 324 14.84 -8.80 -13.75
C ILE A 324 14.18 -10.02 -14.35
N GLY A 325 15.00 -11.05 -14.53
CA GLY A 325 14.57 -12.39 -14.88
C GLY A 325 14.67 -13.26 -13.65
N GLU A 326 13.58 -13.95 -13.32
CA GLU A 326 13.54 -14.91 -12.23
C GLU A 326 13.11 -16.26 -12.79
N ALA A 327 13.81 -17.32 -12.39
CA ALA A 327 13.45 -18.67 -12.76
C ALA A 327 13.74 -19.63 -11.61
N GLY A 328 13.01 -20.73 -11.55
CA GLY A 328 13.30 -21.77 -10.57
C GLY A 328 12.95 -23.16 -11.04
N ILE A 329 13.60 -24.15 -10.44
CA ILE A 329 13.41 -25.58 -10.70
C ILE A 329 13.48 -26.32 -9.36
N SER A 330 12.70 -27.38 -9.19
CA SER A 330 12.63 -28.14 -7.94
C SER A 330 13.34 -29.47 -8.08
N TYR A 331 13.95 -29.92 -6.97
CA TYR A 331 14.50 -31.25 -6.83
C TYR A 331 13.93 -31.87 -5.56
N ALA A 332 13.50 -33.13 -5.64
CA ALA A 332 12.97 -33.87 -4.50
C ALA A 332 13.65 -35.25 -4.38
N GLY A 333 13.52 -35.85 -3.20
CA GLY A 333 14.07 -37.17 -2.87
C GLY A 333 15.52 -37.11 -2.38
N PRO A 334 16.19 -38.28 -2.28
CA PRO A 334 17.56 -38.36 -1.80
C PRO A 334 18.47 -37.44 -2.60
N ASN A 335 19.36 -36.72 -1.91
CA ASN A 335 20.35 -35.84 -2.52
C ASN A 335 19.78 -34.59 -3.25
N ALA A 336 18.55 -34.17 -2.92
CA ALA A 336 17.90 -33.00 -3.54
C ALA A 336 18.74 -31.72 -3.44
N VAL A 337 19.33 -31.46 -2.26
CA VAL A 337 20.16 -30.27 -1.99
C VAL A 337 21.39 -30.23 -2.89
N GLU A 338 22.13 -31.33 -3.01
CA GLU A 338 23.34 -31.39 -3.84
C GLU A 338 23.02 -31.26 -5.33
N ARG A 339 21.88 -31.81 -5.77
CA ARG A 339 21.38 -31.56 -7.12
C ARG A 339 21.04 -30.07 -7.32
N GLY A 340 20.41 -29.43 -6.34
CA GLY A 340 20.15 -27.99 -6.38
C GLY A 340 21.44 -27.16 -6.48
N ARG A 341 22.47 -27.48 -5.68
CA ARG A 341 23.79 -26.84 -5.76
C ARG A 341 24.44 -27.02 -7.13
N LEU A 342 24.39 -28.25 -7.67
CA LEU A 342 24.92 -28.53 -9.00
C LEU A 342 24.15 -27.75 -10.09
N ALA A 343 22.82 -27.63 -9.98
CA ALA A 343 22.03 -26.83 -10.90
C ALA A 343 22.42 -25.34 -10.87
N ILE A 344 22.63 -24.77 -9.68
CA ILE A 344 23.10 -23.40 -9.50
C ILE A 344 24.47 -23.21 -10.17
N ASP A 345 25.41 -24.13 -9.94
CA ASP A 345 26.75 -24.08 -10.53
C ASP A 345 26.69 -24.15 -12.07
N VAL A 346 25.88 -25.07 -12.62
CA VAL A 346 25.67 -25.19 -14.08
C VAL A 346 25.15 -23.88 -14.67
N VAL A 347 24.10 -23.29 -14.09
CA VAL A 347 23.53 -22.04 -14.62
C VAL A 347 24.50 -20.88 -14.47
N ARG A 348 25.18 -20.76 -13.33
CA ARG A 348 26.17 -19.69 -13.10
C ARG A 348 27.29 -19.72 -14.14
N ARG A 349 27.82 -20.91 -14.44
CA ARG A 349 28.86 -21.07 -15.48
C ARG A 349 28.35 -20.76 -16.88
N ARG A 350 27.09 -21.10 -17.19
CA ARG A 350 26.49 -20.85 -18.51
C ARG A 350 26.09 -19.38 -18.72
N LEU A 351 25.69 -18.68 -17.66
CA LEU A 351 25.40 -17.24 -17.72
C LEU A 351 26.68 -16.40 -17.89
N GLY A 352 27.78 -16.83 -17.27
CA GLY A 352 29.07 -16.14 -17.30
C GLY A 352 29.28 -15.21 -16.10
N SER A 353 30.53 -14.79 -15.86
CA SER A 353 30.93 -13.98 -14.70
C SER A 353 30.37 -12.56 -14.70
N ASP A 354 30.05 -12.03 -15.89
CA ASP A 354 29.66 -10.63 -16.05
C ASP A 354 28.17 -10.39 -15.73
N VAL A 355 27.42 -11.47 -15.48
CA VAL A 355 26.00 -11.43 -15.16
C VAL A 355 25.80 -11.35 -13.65
N ARG A 356 25.17 -10.28 -13.17
CA ARG A 356 24.75 -10.18 -11.77
C ARG A 356 23.61 -11.16 -11.50
N MET A 357 23.92 -12.25 -10.81
CA MET A 357 23.02 -13.36 -10.51
C MET A 357 22.95 -13.62 -9.01
N ARG A 358 21.73 -13.70 -8.46
CA ARG A 358 21.47 -14.27 -7.13
C ARG A 358 20.89 -15.66 -7.28
N ALA A 359 21.34 -16.59 -6.45
CA ALA A 359 20.81 -17.94 -6.38
C ALA A 359 20.45 -18.30 -4.94
N ASP A 360 19.25 -18.81 -4.75
CA ASP A 360 18.74 -19.29 -3.47
C ASP A 360 18.36 -20.77 -3.58
N LEU A 361 18.45 -21.48 -2.46
CA LEU A 361 17.98 -22.85 -2.33
C LEU A 361 16.87 -22.88 -1.29
N ILE A 362 15.65 -22.57 -1.70
CA ILE A 362 14.50 -22.49 -0.81
C ILE A 362 14.25 -23.89 -0.22
N GLY A 363 14.21 -23.96 1.11
CA GLY A 363 14.33 -25.19 1.91
C GLY A 363 15.62 -25.26 2.74
N VAL A 364 16.65 -24.50 2.34
CA VAL A 364 17.94 -24.39 3.06
C VAL A 364 18.31 -22.92 3.30
N ALA A 365 18.30 -22.09 2.26
CA ALA A 365 18.65 -20.68 2.30
C ALA A 365 17.69 -19.89 1.41
N SER A 366 16.86 -19.04 2.03
CA SER A 366 15.85 -18.23 1.35
C SER A 366 15.95 -16.76 1.76
N VAL A 367 15.56 -16.43 3.00
CA VAL A 367 15.50 -15.04 3.49
C VAL A 367 16.89 -14.49 3.81
N PHE A 368 17.71 -15.24 4.52
CA PHE A 368 19.03 -14.78 5.02
C PHE A 368 20.18 -14.89 4.00
N ASN A 369 19.90 -15.35 2.79
CA ASN A 369 20.93 -15.47 1.76
C ASN A 369 21.20 -14.12 1.09
N ASP A 370 22.42 -13.97 0.55
CA ASP A 370 22.86 -12.75 -0.14
C ASP A 370 23.32 -13.02 -1.57
N ASP A 371 23.63 -11.95 -2.31
CA ASP A 371 24.08 -12.03 -3.71
C ASP A 371 25.40 -12.83 -3.86
N SER A 372 26.18 -12.97 -2.79
CA SER A 372 27.42 -13.76 -2.79
C SER A 372 27.23 -15.22 -2.41
N GLY A 373 26.04 -15.62 -1.94
CA GLY A 373 25.73 -16.99 -1.53
C GLY A 373 26.35 -17.42 -0.19
N ARG A 374 26.95 -16.50 0.58
CA ARG A 374 27.71 -16.84 1.80
C ARG A 374 26.90 -17.65 2.80
N PHE A 375 25.62 -17.31 3.00
CA PHE A 375 24.77 -18.03 3.93
C PHE A 375 24.51 -19.47 3.45
N LEU A 376 24.26 -19.65 2.15
CA LEU A 376 24.05 -20.97 1.56
C LEU A 376 25.32 -21.84 1.61
N ASP A 377 26.49 -21.24 1.40
CA ASP A 377 27.78 -21.93 1.42
C ASP A 377 28.19 -22.32 2.85
N ALA A 378 27.88 -21.48 3.84
CA ALA A 378 28.14 -21.76 5.25
C ALA A 378 27.27 -22.91 5.81
N ARG A 379 26.17 -23.27 5.15
CA ARG A 379 25.31 -24.37 5.57
C ARG A 379 25.91 -25.70 5.16
N ALA A 380 26.42 -26.43 6.15
CA ALA A 380 27.00 -27.75 5.96
C ALA A 380 26.00 -28.69 5.26
N SER A 381 26.51 -29.59 4.42
CA SER A 381 25.71 -30.66 3.81
C SER A 381 25.10 -31.62 4.86
N GLN A 382 25.55 -31.58 6.12
CA GLN A 382 24.94 -32.28 7.26
C GLN A 382 23.61 -31.66 7.72
N ASP A 383 23.52 -30.33 7.82
CA ASP A 383 22.27 -29.62 8.17
C ASP A 383 21.19 -29.79 7.10
N ALA A 384 21.60 -30.16 5.89
CA ALA A 384 20.74 -30.29 4.72
C ALA A 384 20.32 -31.75 4.42
N ARG A 385 20.75 -32.74 5.23
CA ARG A 385 20.42 -34.17 5.00
C ARG A 385 18.94 -34.48 5.20
N ASP A 386 18.30 -33.76 6.11
CA ASP A 386 16.89 -33.95 6.43
C ASP A 386 15.96 -33.22 5.45
N VAL A 387 16.53 -32.37 4.57
CA VAL A 387 15.79 -31.65 3.54
C VAL A 387 15.46 -32.60 2.39
N ARG A 388 14.17 -32.92 2.26
CA ARG A 388 13.66 -33.89 1.27
C ARG A 388 13.40 -33.27 -0.10
N ASP A 389 13.23 -31.97 -0.16
CA ASP A 389 12.99 -31.22 -1.39
C ASP A 389 13.54 -29.80 -1.26
N VAL A 390 13.94 -29.25 -2.41
CA VAL A 390 14.43 -27.88 -2.52
C VAL A 390 13.91 -27.24 -3.79
N ARG A 391 13.69 -25.93 -3.72
CA ARG A 391 13.45 -25.11 -4.90
C ARG A 391 14.68 -24.23 -5.14
N VAL A 392 15.37 -24.49 -6.24
CA VAL A 392 16.39 -23.56 -6.76
C VAL A 392 15.65 -22.35 -7.30
N ARG A 393 16.05 -21.16 -6.87
CA ARG A 393 15.62 -19.87 -7.44
C ARG A 393 16.85 -19.15 -7.94
N ILE A 394 16.80 -18.67 -9.18
CA ILE A 394 17.83 -17.88 -9.84
C ILE A 394 17.19 -16.56 -10.27
N ALA A 395 17.82 -15.46 -9.88
CA ALA A 395 17.42 -14.11 -10.25
C ALA A 395 18.58 -13.40 -10.94
N VAL A 396 18.35 -12.86 -12.13
CA VAL A 396 19.33 -12.13 -12.93
C VAL A 396 18.83 -10.73 -13.20
N ALA A 397 19.67 -9.74 -12.93
CA ALA A 397 19.41 -8.35 -13.32
C ALA A 397 20.18 -8.02 -14.61
N GLY A 398 19.56 -7.25 -15.50
CA GLY A 398 20.18 -6.80 -16.74
C GLY A 398 19.57 -5.51 -17.28
N GLU A 399 20.28 -4.82 -18.17
CA GLU A 399 19.81 -3.57 -18.79
C GLU A 399 18.74 -3.81 -19.86
N SER A 400 18.75 -4.99 -20.50
CA SER A 400 17.77 -5.38 -21.52
C SER A 400 16.89 -6.54 -21.07
N ARG A 401 15.71 -6.62 -21.68
CA ARG A 401 14.77 -7.74 -21.48
C ARG A 401 15.42 -9.09 -21.81
N ASP A 402 16.19 -9.14 -22.89
CA ASP A 402 16.85 -10.36 -23.36
C ASP A 402 17.96 -10.81 -22.39
N ALA A 403 18.75 -9.87 -21.86
CA ALA A 403 19.77 -10.18 -20.85
C ALA A 403 19.14 -10.80 -19.58
N ALA A 404 18.00 -10.27 -19.15
CA ALA A 404 17.24 -10.82 -18.03
C ALA A 404 16.58 -12.18 -18.37
N ALA A 405 16.07 -12.35 -19.60
CA ALA A 405 15.40 -13.57 -20.04
C ALA A 405 16.29 -14.81 -20.00
N ARG A 406 17.61 -14.64 -20.14
CA ARG A 406 18.60 -15.72 -20.01
C ARG A 406 18.47 -16.52 -18.72
N ALA A 407 18.00 -15.93 -17.60
CA ALA A 407 17.72 -16.69 -16.39
C ALA A 407 16.70 -17.82 -16.61
N GLY A 408 15.61 -17.52 -17.33
CA GLY A 408 14.57 -18.48 -17.65
C GLY A 408 15.04 -19.54 -18.64
N GLU A 409 15.77 -19.13 -19.67
CA GLU A 409 16.32 -20.03 -20.69
C GLU A 409 17.29 -21.05 -20.08
N GLU A 410 18.21 -20.58 -19.24
CA GLU A 410 19.23 -21.42 -18.61
C GLU A 410 18.66 -22.37 -17.56
N VAL A 411 17.68 -21.92 -16.77
CA VAL A 411 16.97 -22.80 -15.83
C VAL A 411 16.09 -23.81 -16.56
N LEU A 412 15.45 -23.43 -17.68
CA LEU A 412 14.65 -24.35 -18.48
C LEU A 412 15.52 -25.45 -19.10
N ALA A 413 16.72 -25.10 -19.57
CA ALA A 413 17.66 -26.04 -20.15
C ALA A 413 18.07 -27.16 -19.18
N LEU A 414 17.99 -26.95 -17.87
CA LEU A 414 18.31 -27.97 -16.86
C LEU A 414 17.45 -29.23 -16.96
N TYR A 415 16.29 -29.19 -17.63
CA TYR A 415 15.48 -30.40 -17.86
C TYR A 415 16.27 -31.52 -18.54
N THR A 416 17.11 -31.16 -19.51
CA THR A 416 17.87 -32.14 -20.31
C THR A 416 19.38 -31.91 -20.21
N CYS A 417 19.82 -30.79 -19.65
CA CYS A 417 21.22 -30.40 -19.53
C CYS A 417 21.66 -30.19 -18.08
N GLY A 418 20.83 -30.58 -17.11
CA GLY A 418 21.07 -30.38 -15.68
C GLY A 418 21.05 -31.68 -14.86
N PRO A 419 21.10 -31.55 -13.53
CA PRO A 419 20.99 -32.68 -12.60
C PRO A 419 19.69 -33.48 -12.78
N ALA A 420 19.75 -34.78 -12.52
CA ALA A 420 18.59 -35.67 -12.66
C ALA A 420 17.40 -35.29 -11.77
N GLY A 421 16.17 -35.53 -12.26
CA GLY A 421 14.95 -35.37 -11.46
C GLY A 421 14.58 -33.91 -11.17
N GLY A 422 15.02 -32.96 -12.01
CA GLY A 422 14.57 -31.57 -11.96
C GLY A 422 13.16 -31.40 -12.54
N GLY A 423 12.32 -30.63 -11.88
CA GLY A 423 10.92 -30.46 -12.30
C GLY A 423 10.27 -29.14 -11.89
N GLY A 424 9.17 -28.82 -12.59
CA GLY A 424 8.31 -27.68 -12.26
C GLY A 424 8.95 -26.32 -12.57
N VAL A 425 9.71 -26.21 -13.65
CA VAL A 425 10.30 -24.93 -14.07
C VAL A 425 9.22 -23.85 -14.16
N ARG A 426 9.49 -22.71 -13.54
CA ARG A 426 8.70 -21.48 -13.70
C ARG A 426 9.66 -20.34 -13.91
N SER A 427 9.34 -19.44 -14.84
CA SER A 427 10.14 -18.26 -15.12
C SER A 427 9.25 -17.04 -15.35
N SER A 428 9.81 -15.86 -15.10
CA SER A 428 9.20 -14.58 -15.36
C SER A 428 10.27 -13.54 -15.66
N VAL A 429 9.98 -12.64 -16.58
CA VAL A 429 10.83 -11.48 -16.90
C VAL A 429 9.97 -10.24 -16.77
N ARG A 430 10.45 -9.25 -16.00
CA ARG A 430 9.73 -8.01 -15.76
C ARG A 430 10.67 -6.81 -15.73
N ARG A 431 10.16 -5.66 -16.16
CA ARG A 431 10.86 -4.38 -16.00
C ARG A 431 10.92 -4.03 -14.52
N ARG A 432 11.99 -3.38 -14.09
CA ARG A 432 12.17 -2.86 -12.73
C ARG A 432 12.11 -1.35 -12.74
N ILE A 433 11.50 -0.81 -11.70
CA ILE A 433 11.66 0.58 -11.30
C ILE A 433 12.33 0.58 -9.93
N ALA A 434 13.35 1.41 -9.79
CA ALA A 434 13.91 1.75 -8.49
C ALA A 434 13.19 2.98 -7.95
N THR A 435 12.95 3.01 -6.64
CA THR A 435 12.34 4.16 -5.97
C THR A 435 13.34 4.84 -5.07
N SER A 436 13.30 6.16 -5.02
CA SER A 436 14.02 6.97 -4.04
C SER A 436 13.09 8.06 -3.49
N SER A 437 13.49 8.66 -2.36
CA SER A 437 12.76 9.77 -1.75
C SER A 437 13.44 11.09 -2.09
N ALA A 438 12.64 12.14 -2.25
CA ALA A 438 13.07 13.53 -2.34
C ALA A 438 12.05 14.42 -1.62
N TYR A 439 12.29 15.72 -1.61
CA TYR A 439 11.42 16.72 -1.02
C TYR A 439 11.19 17.86 -1.99
N ILE A 440 10.10 18.59 -1.78
CA ILE A 440 9.81 19.83 -2.50
C ILE A 440 9.17 20.83 -1.54
N ALA A 441 9.50 22.11 -1.67
CA ALA A 441 8.82 23.16 -0.93
C ALA A 441 7.31 23.11 -1.20
N ARG A 442 6.49 23.11 -0.15
CA ARG A 442 5.02 23.04 -0.26
C ARG A 442 4.45 24.13 -1.16
N ALA A 443 5.03 25.33 -1.12
CA ALA A 443 4.59 26.47 -1.91
C ALA A 443 4.73 26.26 -3.43
N CYS A 444 5.56 25.31 -3.87
CA CYS A 444 5.72 24.96 -5.28
C CYS A 444 4.62 24.02 -5.79
N VAL A 445 3.94 23.30 -4.89
CA VAL A 445 2.92 22.31 -5.24
C VAL A 445 1.54 22.94 -5.09
N ALA A 446 0.77 22.95 -6.17
CA ALA A 446 -0.59 23.46 -6.22
C ALA A 446 -1.58 22.31 -6.45
N PRO A 447 -2.15 21.70 -5.38
CA PRO A 447 -3.19 20.70 -5.53
C PRO A 447 -4.40 21.27 -6.28
N SER A 448 -5.02 20.44 -7.11
CA SER A 448 -6.26 20.78 -7.82
C SER A 448 -7.35 19.77 -7.50
N MET A 449 -8.60 20.20 -7.64
CA MET A 449 -9.78 19.36 -7.52
C MET A 449 -10.78 19.76 -8.61
N GLU A 450 -11.27 18.78 -9.36
CA GLU A 450 -12.27 18.95 -10.41
C GLU A 450 -13.42 17.96 -10.20
N ILE A 451 -14.66 18.43 -10.37
CA ILE A 451 -15.82 17.55 -10.42
C ILE A 451 -16.00 17.07 -11.85
N VAL A 452 -16.01 15.75 -12.03
CA VAL A 452 -16.30 15.08 -13.30
C VAL A 452 -17.75 14.61 -13.25
N GLU A 453 -18.57 15.19 -14.13
CA GLU A 453 -19.99 14.84 -14.32
C GLU A 453 -20.19 13.77 -15.40
#